data_AF-A0A7X3WST1-F1
#
_entry.id   AF-A0A7X3WST1-F1
#
_cell.length_a   1.000
_cell.length_b   1.000
_cell.length_c   1.000
_cell.angle_alpha   90.00
_cell.angle_beta   90.00
_cell.angle_gamma   90.00
#
_symmetry.space_group_name_H-M   'P 1'
#
loop_
_entity.id
_entity.type
_entity.pdbx_description
1 polymer ?
#
loop_
_entity_poly.entity_id
_entity_poly.type
_entity_poly.pdbx_seq_one_letter_code
_entity_poly.pdbx_strand_id
1 'polypeptide(L)'
;MLKNLLSNRIFIGILVLLICGVASVYFLRTDLPEEPIKIYTPVEPMPKPKAEAPIGETERGGHVHEDGTWHEGAHEAHAPPAVPNTAPSGAATTPDFPSVDPNEDPVEAAYKRLEYIKNNPYAWGGVHSERATQLIAELMPPTLPRDEGHGEEVIFQILELIEQNDPRAAEVLIGHMCEGGTVGQPMDDGLDAIGPPAVPYILPYLERGVAEGGRIRAAVFYSLGRLGALYRDDLGGIVDHIIIPKLAVIAADEDAEFYRYPAQRRANEVLTQLGQ
;
A
#
# COMPACT_ATOMS: atom_id res chain seq x y z
N MET A 1 -17.44 -51.96 -44.61
CA MET A 1 -16.22 -52.44 -43.92
C MET A 1 -15.72 -51.54 -42.78
N LEU A 2 -16.17 -50.29 -42.62
CA LEU A 2 -15.73 -49.43 -41.50
C LEU A 2 -16.41 -49.70 -40.13
N LYS A 3 -17.52 -50.46 -40.09
CA LYS A 3 -18.31 -50.63 -38.85
C LYS A 3 -17.70 -51.59 -37.80
N ASN A 4 -16.63 -52.31 -38.15
CA ASN A 4 -15.94 -53.23 -37.22
C ASN A 4 -14.60 -52.68 -36.71
N LEU A 5 -14.17 -51.50 -37.17
CA LEU A 5 -12.93 -50.85 -36.72
C LEU A 5 -13.12 -50.00 -35.46
N LEU A 6 -14.35 -49.63 -35.11
CA LEU A 6 -14.75 -49.12 -33.79
C LEU A 6 -15.12 -50.29 -32.84
N SER A 7 -14.28 -51.32 -32.82
CA SER A 7 -14.40 -52.43 -31.88
C SER A 7 -14.30 -51.92 -30.44
N ASN A 8 -15.14 -52.45 -29.55
CA ASN A 8 -15.21 -52.19 -28.10
C ASN A 8 -13.83 -52.05 -27.42
N ARG A 9 -12.78 -52.66 -27.98
CA ARG A 9 -11.41 -52.59 -27.47
C ARG A 9 -10.78 -51.19 -27.50
N ILE A 10 -11.01 -50.40 -28.55
CA ILE A 10 -10.47 -49.02 -28.61
C ILE A 10 -11.23 -48.13 -27.64
N PHE A 11 -12.55 -48.29 -27.57
CA PHE A 11 -13.39 -47.55 -26.62
C PHE A 11 -13.03 -47.86 -25.16
N ILE A 12 -12.83 -49.15 -24.83
CA ILE A 12 -12.37 -49.58 -23.50
C ILE A 12 -10.98 -49.00 -23.18
N GLY A 13 -10.06 -48.98 -24.15
CA GLY A 13 -8.73 -48.40 -23.96
C GLY A 13 -8.77 -46.90 -23.64
N ILE A 14 -9.59 -46.12 -24.37
CA ILE A 14 -9.77 -44.69 -24.13
C ILE A 14 -10.45 -44.45 -22.77
N LEU A 15 -11.45 -45.26 -22.41
CA LEU A 15 -12.15 -45.14 -21.14
C LEU A 15 -11.22 -45.38 -19.94
N VAL A 16 -10.35 -46.40 -20.02
CA VAL A 16 -9.37 -46.69 -18.96
C VAL A 16 -8.36 -45.55 -18.82
N LEU A 17 -7.85 -45.01 -19.93
CA LEU A 17 -6.94 -43.86 -19.89
C LEU A 17 -7.58 -42.63 -19.23
N LEU A 18 -8.87 -42.38 -19.51
CA LEU A 18 -9.59 -41.24 -18.94
C LEU A 18 -9.81 -41.42 -17.43
N ILE A 19 -10.15 -42.63 -16.98
CA ILE A 19 -10.27 -42.95 -15.55
C ILE A 19 -8.92 -42.81 -14.84
N CYS A 20 -7.83 -43.34 -15.43
CA CYS A 20 -6.50 -43.18 -14.87
C CYS A 20 -6.08 -41.72 -14.78
N GLY A 21 -6.34 -40.91 -15.82
CA GLY A 21 -6.03 -39.48 -15.82
C GLY A 21 -6.77 -38.72 -14.71
N VAL A 22 -8.06 -38.97 -14.54
CA VAL A 22 -8.87 -38.35 -13.48
C VAL A 22 -8.41 -38.80 -12.09
N ALA A 23 -8.13 -40.09 -11.91
CA ALA A 23 -7.63 -40.63 -10.64
C ALA A 23 -6.25 -40.06 -10.27
N SER A 24 -5.33 -39.91 -11.23
CA SER A 24 -4.01 -39.31 -11.00
C SER A 24 -4.12 -37.84 -10.59
N VAL A 25 -4.99 -37.06 -11.24
CA VAL A 25 -5.23 -35.65 -10.85
C VAL A 25 -5.88 -35.54 -9.48
N TYR A 26 -6.79 -36.47 -9.14
CA TYR A 26 -7.42 -36.53 -7.82
C TYR A 26 -6.41 -36.85 -6.73
N PHE A 27 -5.56 -37.87 -6.91
CA PHE A 27 -4.53 -38.24 -5.93
C PHE A 27 -3.46 -37.15 -5.74
N LEU A 28 -3.12 -36.40 -6.80
CA LEU A 28 -2.20 -35.26 -6.68
C LEU A 28 -2.80 -34.06 -5.93
N ARG A 29 -4.13 -34.02 -5.73
CA ARG A 29 -4.82 -32.94 -5.01
C ARG A 29 -5.17 -33.29 -3.56
N THR A 30 -4.98 -34.54 -3.12
CA THR A 30 -5.39 -34.99 -1.79
C THR A 30 -4.27 -35.07 -0.76
N ASP A 31 -3.12 -34.45 -1.01
CA ASP A 31 -2.16 -34.16 0.07
C ASP A 31 -2.75 -33.05 0.95
N LEU A 32 -3.68 -33.45 1.83
CA LEU A 32 -4.11 -32.63 2.96
C LEU A 32 -2.85 -32.27 3.74
N PRO A 33 -2.56 -30.97 3.94
CA PRO A 33 -1.42 -30.58 4.77
C PRO A 33 -1.61 -31.22 6.14
N GLU A 34 -0.57 -31.92 6.63
CA GLU A 34 -0.56 -32.44 7.99
C GLU A 34 -0.94 -31.29 8.93
N GLU A 35 -1.98 -31.51 9.76
CA GLU A 35 -2.40 -30.51 10.71
C GLU A 35 -1.17 -30.06 11.51
N PRO A 36 -0.90 -28.75 11.59
CA PRO A 36 0.31 -28.27 12.23
C PRO A 36 0.35 -28.81 13.64
N ILE A 37 1.37 -29.64 13.93
CA ILE A 37 1.59 -30.20 15.26
C ILE A 37 1.77 -29.02 16.20
N LYS A 38 0.72 -28.68 16.94
CA LYS A 38 0.75 -27.67 17.98
C LYS A 38 1.50 -28.26 19.17
N ILE A 39 2.83 -28.16 19.14
CA ILE A 39 3.68 -28.47 20.29
C ILE A 39 3.46 -27.34 21.31
N TYR A 40 2.42 -27.46 22.12
CA TYR A 40 2.30 -26.68 23.35
C TYR A 40 3.23 -27.30 24.38
N THR A 41 4.53 -27.02 24.28
CA THR A 41 5.39 -27.15 25.45
C THR A 41 4.97 -26.02 26.39
N PRO A 42 4.44 -26.30 27.58
CA PRO A 42 4.24 -25.26 28.59
C PRO A 42 5.65 -24.82 28.99
N VAL A 43 6.13 -23.75 28.37
CA VAL A 43 7.33 -23.07 28.83
C VAL A 43 6.90 -22.42 30.14
N GLU A 44 7.38 -22.97 31.26
CA GLU A 44 7.27 -22.30 32.55
C GLU A 44 7.79 -20.87 32.34
N PRO A 45 6.98 -19.84 32.64
CA PRO A 45 7.38 -18.47 32.41
C PRO A 45 8.67 -18.24 33.20
N MET A 46 9.78 -18.05 32.49
CA MET A 46 11.00 -17.58 33.14
C MET A 46 10.62 -16.31 33.91
N PRO A 47 11.09 -16.16 35.16
CA PRO A 47 10.81 -14.96 35.93
C PRO A 47 11.25 -13.76 35.10
N LYS A 48 10.28 -12.94 34.68
CA LYS A 48 10.56 -11.71 33.94
C LYS A 48 11.59 -10.93 34.76
N PRO A 49 12.71 -10.49 34.18
CA PRO A 49 13.61 -9.60 34.88
C PRO A 49 12.79 -8.39 35.33
N LYS A 50 12.68 -8.21 36.65
CA LYS A 50 12.11 -7.02 37.26
C LYS A 50 13.14 -5.91 37.07
N ALA A 51 13.12 -5.27 35.91
CA ALA A 51 13.75 -3.97 35.76
C ALA A 51 12.86 -2.98 36.51
N GLU A 52 13.29 -2.59 37.71
CA GLU A 52 12.68 -1.48 38.43
C GLU A 52 13.17 -0.19 37.75
N ALA A 53 12.24 0.68 37.35
CA ALA A 53 12.59 2.02 36.91
C ALA A 53 13.39 2.71 38.03
N PRO A 54 14.45 3.47 37.72
CA PRO A 54 15.18 4.22 38.73
C PRO A 54 14.20 5.08 39.53
N ILE A 55 14.19 4.90 40.86
CA ILE A 55 13.37 5.73 41.75
C ILE A 55 14.07 7.08 41.87
N GLY A 56 13.78 7.95 40.89
CA GLY A 56 14.30 9.31 40.80
C GLY A 56 13.94 9.92 39.45
N GLU A 57 13.02 10.91 39.47
CA GLU A 57 12.60 11.75 38.34
C GLU A 57 11.82 11.05 37.20
N THR A 58 10.61 10.57 37.49
CA THR A 58 9.63 10.09 36.49
C THR A 58 8.94 11.21 35.68
N GLU A 59 9.55 12.38 35.55
CA GLU A 59 9.01 13.46 34.70
C GLU A 59 9.54 13.39 33.26
N ARG A 60 10.54 12.55 32.98
CA ARG A 60 11.06 12.30 31.63
C ARG A 60 10.55 10.96 31.11
N GLY A 61 9.51 11.02 30.28
CA GLY A 61 8.87 9.84 29.69
C GLY A 61 9.90 8.84 29.13
N GLY A 62 9.66 7.56 29.39
CA GLY A 62 10.44 6.44 28.85
C GLY A 62 9.55 5.20 28.81
N HIS A 63 9.93 4.20 28.03
CA HIS A 63 9.20 2.94 27.96
C HIS A 63 10.15 1.74 27.92
N VAL A 64 9.66 0.61 28.42
CA VAL A 64 10.36 -0.68 28.42
C VAL A 64 9.92 -1.46 27.18
N HIS A 65 10.88 -1.96 26.40
CA HIS A 65 10.60 -2.84 25.27
C HIS A 65 10.35 -4.28 25.72
N GLU A 66 9.74 -5.09 24.85
CA GLU A 66 9.41 -6.49 25.15
C GLU A 66 10.67 -7.35 25.46
N ASP A 67 11.84 -6.91 25.00
CA ASP A 67 13.15 -7.51 25.27
C ASP A 67 13.75 -7.15 26.64
N GLY A 68 13.06 -6.32 27.43
CA GLY A 68 13.48 -5.89 28.76
C GLY A 68 14.45 -4.71 28.78
N THR A 69 14.72 -4.09 27.63
CA THR A 69 15.55 -2.88 27.55
C THR A 69 14.73 -1.62 27.88
N TRP A 70 15.35 -0.66 28.58
CA TRP A 70 14.77 0.64 28.92
C TRP A 70 15.35 1.72 28.00
N HIS A 71 14.48 2.53 27.41
CA HIS A 71 14.88 3.75 26.71
C HIS A 71 14.41 4.98 27.49
N GLU A 72 15.37 5.81 27.92
CA GLU A 72 15.11 7.11 28.53
C GLU A 72 14.89 8.15 27.43
N GLY A 73 13.74 8.83 27.47
CA GLY A 73 13.43 9.95 26.60
C GLY A 73 12.02 9.86 26.02
N ALA A 74 11.23 10.92 26.23
CA ALA A 74 10.33 11.32 25.17
C ALA A 74 11.24 11.47 23.95
N HIS A 75 10.86 10.91 22.80
CA HIS A 75 11.39 11.44 21.54
C HIS A 75 11.32 12.95 21.72
N GLU A 76 12.45 13.67 21.64
CA GLU A 76 12.37 15.11 21.50
C GLU A 76 11.29 15.27 20.44
N ALA A 77 10.20 15.95 20.81
CA ALA A 77 9.35 16.53 19.81
C ALA A 77 10.29 17.55 19.15
N HIS A 78 11.15 17.07 18.27
CA HIS A 78 11.53 17.81 17.10
C HIS A 78 10.16 18.22 16.59
N ALA A 79 9.81 19.48 16.87
CA ALA A 79 8.78 20.15 16.13
C ALA A 79 9.04 19.69 14.69
N PRO A 80 8.08 18.98 14.05
CA PRO A 80 8.32 18.38 12.74
C PRO A 80 9.06 19.44 11.95
N PRO A 81 10.30 19.14 11.48
CA PRO A 81 11.24 20.16 11.03
C PRO A 81 10.44 21.10 10.19
N ALA A 82 10.27 22.36 10.64
CA ALA A 82 9.22 23.23 10.15
C ALA A 82 9.26 23.14 8.63
N VAL A 83 8.38 22.33 8.06
CA VAL A 83 8.51 21.96 6.66
C VAL A 83 8.36 23.31 6.01
N PRO A 84 9.35 23.81 5.26
CA PRO A 84 9.17 25.07 4.60
C PRO A 84 8.01 24.84 3.63
N ASN A 85 6.79 25.13 4.09
CA ASN A 85 5.59 25.24 3.27
C ASN A 85 5.73 26.43 2.31
N THR A 86 6.91 27.04 2.25
CA THR A 86 7.39 27.73 1.07
C THR A 86 7.63 26.68 -0.01
N ALA A 87 6.57 26.37 -0.74
CA ALA A 87 6.66 25.92 -2.12
C ALA A 87 7.84 26.68 -2.78
N PRO A 88 8.73 25.99 -3.51
CA PRO A 88 9.90 26.64 -4.10
C PRO A 88 9.48 27.90 -4.86
N SER A 89 10.26 28.97 -4.74
CA SER A 89 9.96 30.26 -5.38
C SER A 89 9.64 30.07 -6.87
N GLY A 90 8.35 30.16 -7.23
CA GLY A 90 7.85 29.93 -8.59
C GLY A 90 6.85 28.78 -8.74
N ALA A 91 6.66 27.93 -7.73
CA ALA A 91 5.53 27.01 -7.69
C ALA A 91 4.25 27.85 -7.57
N ALA A 92 3.28 27.60 -8.45
CA ALA A 92 1.96 28.18 -8.29
C ALA A 92 1.41 27.65 -6.96
N THR A 93 1.28 28.54 -5.96
CA THR A 93 0.69 28.20 -4.65
C THR A 93 -0.79 27.80 -4.77
N THR A 94 -1.36 27.95 -5.97
CA THR A 94 -2.69 27.49 -6.33
C THR A 94 -2.63 27.17 -7.83
N PRO A 95 -2.61 25.88 -8.21
CA PRO A 95 -2.56 25.54 -9.63
C PRO A 95 -3.83 26.03 -10.35
N ASP A 96 -3.68 26.43 -11.61
CA ASP A 96 -4.78 26.99 -12.40
C ASP A 96 -5.71 25.87 -12.87
N PHE A 97 -6.71 25.60 -12.05
CA PHE A 97 -7.63 24.52 -12.26
C PHE A 97 -8.69 24.91 -13.27
N PRO A 98 -9.03 24.02 -14.23
CA PRO A 98 -10.16 24.27 -15.11
C PRO A 98 -11.42 24.48 -14.25
N SER A 99 -12.22 25.49 -14.59
CA SER A 99 -13.47 25.77 -13.90
C SER A 99 -14.41 24.56 -14.00
N VAL A 100 -14.94 24.12 -12.86
CA VAL A 100 -15.96 23.06 -12.81
C VAL A 100 -17.31 23.64 -13.23
N ASP A 101 -18.01 22.98 -14.15
CA ASP A 101 -19.39 23.36 -14.48
C ASP A 101 -20.27 23.02 -13.27
N PRO A 102 -21.01 23.99 -12.69
CA PRO A 102 -21.85 23.75 -11.52
C PRO A 102 -22.98 22.75 -11.75
N ASN A 103 -23.29 22.40 -13.01
CA ASN A 103 -24.30 21.40 -13.36
C ASN A 103 -23.68 20.02 -13.67
N GLU A 104 -22.36 19.90 -13.63
CA GLU A 104 -21.67 18.64 -13.86
C GLU A 104 -21.91 17.67 -12.69
N ASP A 105 -21.98 16.37 -12.98
CA ASP A 105 -22.02 15.34 -11.95
C ASP A 105 -20.75 15.44 -11.08
N PRO A 106 -20.87 15.46 -9.74
CA PRO A 106 -19.72 15.67 -8.86
C PRO A 106 -18.69 14.53 -8.92
N VAL A 107 -19.09 13.31 -9.26
CA VAL A 107 -18.17 12.18 -9.48
C VAL A 107 -17.43 12.34 -10.81
N GLU A 108 -18.13 12.75 -11.87
CA GLU A 108 -17.50 13.08 -13.17
C GLU A 108 -16.47 14.20 -13.02
N ALA A 109 -16.82 15.28 -12.32
CA ALA A 109 -15.93 16.39 -12.04
C ALA A 109 -14.68 15.94 -11.26
N ALA A 110 -14.84 15.07 -10.25
CA ALA A 110 -13.73 14.51 -9.48
C ALA A 110 -12.80 13.61 -10.34
N TYR A 111 -13.33 12.85 -11.31
CA TYR A 111 -12.50 12.08 -12.23
C TYR A 111 -11.78 12.97 -13.26
N LYS A 112 -12.42 14.03 -13.77
CA LYS A 112 -11.74 15.05 -14.60
C LYS A 112 -10.61 15.72 -13.81
N ARG A 113 -10.85 15.97 -12.53
CA ARG A 113 -9.86 16.51 -11.61
C ARG A 113 -8.67 15.57 -11.46
N LEU A 114 -8.91 14.29 -11.24
CA LEU A 114 -7.87 13.26 -11.15
C LEU A 114 -7.02 13.20 -12.43
N GLU A 115 -7.67 13.22 -13.59
CA GLU A 115 -7.00 13.20 -14.89
C GLU A 115 -6.17 14.47 -15.13
N TYR A 116 -6.66 15.64 -14.70
CA TYR A 116 -5.88 16.87 -14.74
C TYR A 116 -4.61 16.75 -13.89
N ILE A 117 -4.72 16.27 -12.63
CA ILE A 117 -3.57 16.07 -11.73
C ILE A 117 -2.53 15.17 -12.40
N LYS A 118 -2.97 14.03 -12.95
CA LYS A 118 -2.12 13.06 -13.63
C LYS A 118 -1.37 13.66 -14.82
N ASN A 119 -2.02 14.51 -15.60
CA ASN A 119 -1.43 15.13 -16.80
C ASN A 119 -0.60 16.38 -16.48
N ASN A 120 -0.71 16.93 -15.26
CA ASN A 120 -0.01 18.14 -14.83
C ASN A 120 0.68 17.93 -13.47
N PRO A 121 1.56 16.91 -13.32
CA PRO A 121 2.10 16.53 -12.02
C PRO A 121 2.96 17.64 -11.38
N TYR A 122 3.52 18.55 -12.18
CA TYR A 122 4.34 19.68 -11.69
C TYR A 122 3.53 20.90 -11.23
N ALA A 123 2.19 20.86 -11.32
CA ALA A 123 1.36 22.01 -10.97
C ALA A 123 1.40 22.33 -9.46
N TRP A 124 1.76 21.35 -8.63
CA TRP A 124 1.97 21.48 -7.18
C TRP A 124 3.44 21.66 -6.78
N GLY A 125 4.31 21.92 -7.76
CA GLY A 125 5.75 22.07 -7.56
C GLY A 125 6.55 20.85 -8.01
N GLY A 126 7.76 20.74 -7.48
CA GLY A 126 8.77 19.79 -7.96
C GLY A 126 9.50 20.27 -9.22
N VAL A 127 10.55 19.55 -9.60
CA VAL A 127 11.38 19.86 -10.76
C VAL A 127 11.65 18.59 -11.55
N HIS A 128 11.56 18.69 -12.88
CA HIS A 128 11.97 17.58 -13.73
C HIS A 128 13.48 17.35 -13.59
N SER A 129 13.88 16.19 -13.08
CA SER A 129 15.29 15.80 -12.93
C SER A 129 15.65 14.68 -13.91
N GLU A 130 16.75 14.86 -14.65
CA GLU A 130 17.31 13.79 -15.48
C GLU A 130 17.78 12.61 -14.62
N ARG A 131 18.25 12.89 -13.40
CA ARG A 131 18.61 11.82 -12.44
C ARG A 131 17.37 11.09 -11.96
N ALA A 132 16.26 11.79 -11.71
CA ALA A 132 14.98 11.13 -11.41
C ALA A 132 14.54 10.22 -12.55
N THR A 133 14.66 10.65 -13.81
CA THR A 133 14.35 9.81 -14.99
C THR A 133 15.17 8.51 -15.00
N GLN A 134 16.46 8.57 -14.67
CA GLN A 134 17.32 7.39 -14.59
C GLN A 134 16.91 6.46 -13.43
N LEU A 135 16.72 7.01 -12.23
CA LEU A 135 16.29 6.25 -11.05
C LEU A 135 14.94 5.58 -11.25
N ILE A 136 13.97 6.26 -11.88
CA ILE A 136 12.67 5.67 -12.22
C ILE A 136 12.86 4.47 -13.16
N ALA A 137 13.74 4.57 -14.16
CA ALA A 137 14.02 3.47 -15.07
C ALA A 137 14.76 2.29 -14.40
N GLU A 138 15.61 2.56 -13.42
CA GLU A 138 16.32 1.55 -12.63
C GLU A 138 15.38 0.83 -11.64
N LEU A 139 14.44 1.56 -11.03
CA LEU A 139 13.56 1.08 -9.97
C LEU A 139 12.24 0.47 -10.47
N MET A 140 11.91 0.62 -11.77
CA MET A 140 10.66 0.11 -12.36
C MET A 140 10.92 -1.02 -13.37
N PRO A 141 10.10 -2.09 -13.38
CA PRO A 141 8.98 -2.34 -12.48
C PRO A 141 9.46 -2.69 -11.05
N PRO A 142 8.61 -2.48 -10.01
CA PRO A 142 8.95 -2.87 -8.66
C PRO A 142 9.22 -4.37 -8.57
N THR A 143 10.25 -4.77 -7.83
CA THR A 143 10.60 -6.18 -7.62
C THR A 143 10.88 -6.46 -6.16
N LEU A 144 10.55 -7.68 -5.71
CA LEU A 144 10.90 -8.13 -4.36
C LEU A 144 12.43 -8.18 -4.21
N PRO A 145 12.97 -7.81 -3.03
CA PRO A 145 14.39 -7.91 -2.78
C PRO A 145 14.86 -9.36 -2.87
N ARG A 146 15.99 -9.59 -3.56
CA ARG A 146 16.57 -10.94 -3.73
C ARG A 146 17.27 -11.43 -2.46
N ASP A 147 17.87 -10.48 -1.76
CA ASP A 147 18.60 -10.64 -0.50
C ASP A 147 18.60 -9.29 0.24
N GLU A 148 19.17 -9.26 1.45
CA GLU A 148 19.24 -8.05 2.29
C GLU A 148 20.00 -6.91 1.60
N GLY A 149 21.12 -7.22 0.93
CA GLY A 149 21.96 -6.21 0.27
C GLY A 149 21.26 -5.55 -0.92
N HIS A 150 20.54 -6.32 -1.73
CA HIS A 150 19.69 -5.78 -2.79
C HIS A 150 18.55 -4.92 -2.24
N GLY A 151 17.99 -5.30 -1.08
CA GLY A 151 16.99 -4.47 -0.39
C GLY A 151 17.54 -3.11 0.04
N GLU A 152 18.75 -3.08 0.61
CA GLU A 152 19.43 -1.83 0.99
C GLU A 152 19.74 -0.94 -0.22
N GLU A 153 20.25 -1.51 -1.32
CA GLU A 153 20.54 -0.77 -2.56
C GLU A 153 19.27 -0.09 -3.11
N VAL A 154 18.16 -0.83 -3.19
CA VAL A 154 16.86 -0.29 -3.63
C VAL A 154 16.39 0.83 -2.71
N ILE A 155 16.55 0.69 -1.38
CA ILE A 155 16.20 1.74 -0.43
C ILE A 155 17.05 3.00 -0.66
N PHE A 156 18.36 2.88 -0.87
CA PHE A 156 19.21 4.04 -1.14
C PHE A 156 18.84 4.76 -2.43
N GLN A 157 18.54 4.03 -3.50
CA GLN A 157 18.06 4.60 -4.76
C GLN A 157 16.69 5.30 -4.60
N ILE A 158 15.79 4.74 -3.79
CA ILE A 158 14.50 5.37 -3.46
C ILE A 158 14.70 6.68 -2.70
N LEU A 159 15.61 6.70 -1.71
CA LEU A 159 15.93 7.92 -0.97
C LEU A 159 16.52 8.99 -1.89
N GLU A 160 17.46 8.61 -2.76
CA GLU A 160 18.01 9.52 -3.77
C GLU A 160 16.92 10.07 -4.71
N LEU A 161 15.93 9.23 -5.08
CA LEU A 161 14.81 9.64 -5.92
C LEU A 161 13.90 10.65 -5.22
N ILE A 162 13.63 10.47 -3.92
CA ILE A 162 12.87 11.42 -3.10
C ILE A 162 13.59 12.78 -3.07
N GLU A 163 14.91 12.78 -2.91
CA GLU A 163 15.72 14.01 -2.90
C GLU A 163 15.68 14.78 -4.23
N GLN A 164 15.35 14.10 -5.35
CA GLN A 164 15.20 14.78 -6.65
C GLN A 164 13.97 15.70 -6.70
N ASN A 165 13.02 15.55 -5.77
CA ASN A 165 11.77 16.33 -5.72
C ASN A 165 11.00 16.31 -7.06
N ASP A 166 10.95 15.13 -7.70
CA ASP A 166 10.23 14.93 -8.95
C ASP A 166 8.89 14.23 -8.65
N PRO A 167 7.73 14.82 -8.99
CA PRO A 167 6.42 14.25 -8.66
C PRO A 167 6.17 12.88 -9.32
N ARG A 168 6.90 12.54 -10.39
CA ARG A 168 6.86 11.21 -11.02
C ARG A 168 7.39 10.12 -10.08
N ALA A 169 8.17 10.47 -9.06
CA ALA A 169 8.63 9.53 -8.04
C ALA A 169 7.47 8.82 -7.33
N ALA A 170 6.28 9.44 -7.24
CA ALA A 170 5.14 8.83 -6.56
C ALA A 170 4.77 7.45 -7.11
N GLU A 171 4.88 7.23 -8.42
CA GLU A 171 4.64 5.92 -9.04
C GLU A 171 5.59 4.85 -8.51
N VAL A 172 6.88 5.20 -8.42
CA VAL A 172 7.93 4.31 -7.90
C VAL A 172 7.70 4.01 -6.43
N LEU A 173 7.44 5.05 -5.62
CA LEU A 173 7.22 4.90 -4.18
C LEU A 173 6.04 3.96 -3.90
N ILE A 174 4.87 4.23 -4.46
CA ILE A 174 3.69 3.40 -4.19
C ILE A 174 3.83 1.99 -4.77
N GLY A 175 4.48 1.86 -5.93
CA GLY A 175 4.77 0.57 -6.56
C GLY A 175 5.63 -0.31 -5.67
N HIS A 176 6.71 0.22 -5.10
CA HIS A 176 7.57 -0.51 -4.17
C HIS A 176 6.88 -0.84 -2.84
N MET A 177 6.07 0.07 -2.29
CA MET A 177 5.25 -0.20 -1.10
C MET A 177 4.22 -1.30 -1.29
N CYS A 178 3.65 -1.42 -2.50
CA CYS A 178 2.58 -2.36 -2.77
C CYS A 178 3.07 -3.71 -3.30
N GLU A 179 4.03 -3.67 -4.23
CA GLU A 179 4.47 -4.79 -5.06
C GLU A 179 5.93 -5.18 -4.78
N GLY A 180 6.81 -4.20 -4.58
CA GLY A 180 8.24 -4.42 -4.31
C GLY A 180 8.56 -4.93 -2.91
N GLY A 181 7.61 -4.83 -1.97
CA GLY A 181 7.81 -5.28 -0.58
C GLY A 181 8.69 -4.36 0.26
N THR A 182 9.09 -3.22 -0.28
CA THR A 182 9.86 -2.18 0.41
C THR A 182 8.90 -1.18 1.02
N VAL A 183 8.96 -1.01 2.34
CA VAL A 183 8.15 -0.03 3.06
C VAL A 183 9.03 0.70 4.06
N GLY A 184 8.75 1.98 4.28
CA GLY A 184 9.49 2.78 5.26
C GLY A 184 8.92 4.19 5.37
N GLN A 185 9.13 4.80 6.53
CA GLN A 185 8.70 6.17 6.81
C GLN A 185 9.17 7.18 5.74
N PRO A 186 10.40 7.11 5.19
CA PRO A 186 10.81 8.04 4.14
C PRO A 186 9.95 8.00 2.88
N MET A 187 9.38 6.84 2.53
CA MET A 187 8.50 6.72 1.36
C MET A 187 7.13 7.34 1.64
N ASP A 188 6.62 7.17 2.87
CA ASP A 188 5.41 7.85 3.34
C ASP A 188 5.59 9.37 3.31
N ASP A 189 6.69 9.87 3.88
CA ASP A 189 7.03 11.30 3.89
C ASP A 189 7.25 11.83 2.46
N GLY A 190 7.85 11.02 1.58
CA GLY A 190 8.05 11.36 0.17
C GLY A 190 6.73 11.50 -0.60
N LEU A 191 5.76 10.61 -0.39
CA LEU A 191 4.42 10.74 -0.98
C LEU A 191 3.70 11.99 -0.45
N ASP A 192 3.80 12.27 0.85
CA ASP A 192 3.20 13.44 1.48
C ASP A 192 3.81 14.75 0.95
N ALA A 193 5.13 14.77 0.71
CA ALA A 193 5.87 15.89 0.13
C ALA A 193 5.53 16.11 -1.36
N ILE A 194 5.29 15.05 -2.13
CA ILE A 194 4.82 15.14 -3.52
C ILE A 194 3.40 15.72 -3.57
N GLY A 195 2.54 15.32 -2.63
CA GLY A 195 1.19 15.88 -2.48
C GLY A 195 0.19 15.33 -3.51
N PRO A 196 -0.73 16.17 -4.04
CA PRO A 196 -1.80 15.72 -4.95
C PRO A 196 -1.36 14.87 -6.16
N PRO A 197 -0.21 15.15 -6.82
CA PRO A 197 0.32 14.30 -7.90
C PRO A 197 0.51 12.82 -7.54
N ALA A 198 0.60 12.46 -6.25
CA ALA A 198 0.68 11.07 -5.83
C ALA A 198 -0.65 10.31 -5.95
N VAL A 199 -1.79 10.99 -5.85
CA VAL A 199 -3.12 10.36 -5.77
C VAL A 199 -3.46 9.52 -7.02
N PRO A 200 -3.21 9.96 -8.27
CA PRO A 200 -3.44 9.15 -9.47
C PRO A 200 -2.69 7.81 -9.50
N TYR A 201 -1.58 7.70 -8.78
CA TYR A 201 -0.79 6.46 -8.70
C TYR A 201 -1.24 5.54 -7.57
N ILE A 202 -1.77 6.10 -6.47
CA ILE A 202 -2.24 5.32 -5.32
C ILE A 202 -3.66 4.79 -5.55
N LEU A 203 -4.54 5.60 -6.13
CA LEU A 203 -5.96 5.27 -6.30
C LEU A 203 -6.21 3.94 -7.06
N PRO A 204 -5.47 3.59 -8.13
CA PRO A 204 -5.65 2.32 -8.83
C PRO A 204 -5.46 1.09 -7.93
N TYR A 205 -4.64 1.16 -6.88
CA TYR A 205 -4.48 0.08 -5.91
C TYR A 205 -5.72 -0.07 -5.02
N LEU A 206 -6.34 1.05 -4.62
CA LEU A 206 -7.61 1.03 -3.90
C LEU A 206 -8.73 0.49 -4.79
N GLU A 207 -8.83 0.95 -6.04
CA GLU A 207 -9.87 0.54 -6.99
C GLU A 207 -9.79 -0.95 -7.32
N ARG A 208 -8.59 -1.47 -7.58
CA ARG A 208 -8.36 -2.90 -7.75
C ARG A 208 -8.78 -3.68 -6.51
N GLY A 209 -8.41 -3.17 -5.34
CA GLY A 209 -8.84 -3.73 -4.06
C GLY A 209 -10.37 -3.80 -3.94
N VAL A 210 -11.08 -2.72 -4.23
CA VAL A 210 -12.56 -2.69 -4.20
C VAL A 210 -13.17 -3.69 -5.18
N ALA A 211 -12.64 -3.78 -6.40
CA ALA A 211 -13.20 -4.61 -7.46
C ALA A 211 -12.92 -6.11 -7.28
N GLU A 212 -11.72 -6.46 -6.84
CA GLU A 212 -11.22 -7.85 -6.81
C GLU A 212 -11.14 -8.44 -5.40
N GLY A 213 -11.23 -7.59 -4.37
CA GLY A 213 -11.02 -7.99 -2.97
C GLY A 213 -9.56 -8.28 -2.67
N GLY A 214 -9.33 -9.17 -1.71
CA GLY A 214 -8.00 -9.66 -1.36
C GLY A 214 -7.21 -8.72 -0.45
N ARG A 215 -5.88 -8.69 -0.64
CA ARG A 215 -4.95 -7.96 0.23
C ARG A 215 -4.66 -6.57 -0.31
N ILE A 216 -5.23 -5.56 0.33
CA ILE A 216 -4.86 -4.16 0.11
C ILE A 216 -3.76 -3.78 1.10
N ARG A 217 -2.68 -3.18 0.59
CA ARG A 217 -1.51 -2.81 1.39
C ARG A 217 -1.84 -1.63 2.29
N ALA A 218 -1.24 -1.60 3.49
CA ALA A 218 -1.47 -0.54 4.47
C ALA A 218 -1.16 0.86 3.90
N ALA A 219 -0.09 0.94 3.11
CA ALA A 219 0.35 2.15 2.40
C ALA A 219 -0.80 2.82 1.63
N VAL A 220 -1.61 2.06 0.90
CA VAL A 220 -2.73 2.61 0.12
C VAL A 220 -3.70 3.39 1.01
N PHE A 221 -4.09 2.80 2.15
CA PHE A 221 -5.01 3.43 3.09
C PHE A 221 -4.41 4.69 3.70
N TYR A 222 -3.24 4.55 4.33
CA TYR A 222 -2.66 5.63 5.11
C TYR A 222 -2.18 6.79 4.22
N SER A 223 -1.61 6.52 3.04
CA SER A 223 -1.22 7.58 2.11
C SER A 223 -2.44 8.33 1.57
N LEU A 224 -3.53 7.65 1.17
CA LEU A 224 -4.75 8.35 0.75
C LEU A 224 -5.43 9.12 1.90
N GLY A 225 -5.37 8.59 3.13
CA GLY A 225 -5.88 9.28 4.31
C GLY A 225 -5.11 10.57 4.63
N ARG A 226 -3.78 10.49 4.67
CA ARG A 226 -2.92 11.66 4.93
C ARG A 226 -3.02 12.69 3.81
N LEU A 227 -2.91 12.27 2.54
CA LEU A 227 -3.06 13.18 1.39
C LEU A 227 -4.46 13.80 1.35
N GLY A 228 -5.50 13.01 1.60
CA GLY A 228 -6.88 13.49 1.66
C GLY A 228 -7.14 14.47 2.79
N ALA A 229 -6.45 14.34 3.92
CA ALA A 229 -6.55 15.28 5.04
C ALA A 229 -5.75 16.57 4.80
N LEU A 230 -4.54 16.46 4.24
CA LEU A 230 -3.63 17.60 3.99
C LEU A 230 -4.07 18.45 2.79
N TYR A 231 -4.57 17.82 1.73
CA TYR A 231 -4.81 18.44 0.43
C TYR A 231 -6.26 18.30 -0.04
N ARG A 232 -7.24 18.20 0.88
CA ARG A 232 -8.65 17.95 0.53
C ARG A 232 -9.18 18.94 -0.52
N ASP A 233 -8.92 20.22 -0.31
CA ASP A 233 -9.40 21.30 -1.18
C ASP A 233 -8.72 21.25 -2.56
N ASP A 234 -7.40 21.02 -2.59
CA ASP A 234 -6.64 20.86 -3.84
C ASP A 234 -7.05 19.62 -4.63
N LEU A 235 -7.53 18.59 -3.94
CA LEU A 235 -8.04 17.37 -4.57
C LEU A 235 -9.44 17.55 -5.19
N GLY A 236 -10.09 18.71 -5.01
CA GLY A 236 -11.24 19.14 -5.81
C GLY A 236 -12.37 18.11 -5.89
N GLY A 237 -12.75 17.54 -4.74
CA GLY A 237 -13.83 16.55 -4.63
C GLY A 237 -13.40 15.09 -4.83
N ILE A 238 -12.14 14.78 -5.18
CA ILE A 238 -11.66 13.39 -5.24
C ILE A 238 -11.81 12.68 -3.90
N VAL A 239 -11.55 13.37 -2.78
CA VAL A 239 -11.69 12.79 -1.44
C VAL A 239 -13.14 12.39 -1.17
N ASP A 240 -14.07 13.33 -1.38
CA ASP A 240 -15.48 13.19 -1.06
C ASP A 240 -16.24 12.26 -2.00
N HIS A 241 -15.93 12.30 -3.29
CA HIS A 241 -16.71 11.61 -4.32
C HIS A 241 -16.05 10.34 -4.85
N ILE A 242 -14.79 10.08 -4.53
CA ILE A 242 -14.05 8.89 -4.99
C ILE A 242 -13.46 8.10 -3.82
N ILE A 243 -12.62 8.71 -2.98
CA ILE A 243 -11.87 7.99 -1.94
C ILE A 243 -12.78 7.52 -0.81
N ILE A 244 -13.55 8.42 -0.19
CA ILE A 244 -14.47 8.10 0.92
C ILE A 244 -15.47 7.01 0.53
N PRO A 245 -16.20 7.10 -0.61
CA PRO A 245 -17.13 6.06 -1.01
C PRO A 245 -16.47 4.67 -1.17
N LYS A 246 -15.26 4.61 -1.73
CA LYS A 246 -14.52 3.34 -1.88
C LYS A 246 -14.06 2.77 -0.55
N LEU A 247 -13.59 3.62 0.37
CA LEU A 247 -13.23 3.20 1.73
C LEU A 247 -14.46 2.72 2.51
N ALA A 248 -15.62 3.36 2.35
CA ALA A 248 -16.87 2.96 2.98
C ALA A 248 -17.32 1.56 2.51
N VAL A 249 -17.16 1.24 1.22
CA VAL A 249 -17.41 -0.12 0.71
C VAL A 249 -16.51 -1.14 1.40
N ILE A 250 -15.23 -0.85 1.57
CA ILE A 250 -14.28 -1.76 2.25
C ILE A 250 -14.62 -1.89 3.74
N ALA A 251 -14.99 -0.78 4.39
CA ALA A 251 -15.31 -0.75 5.82
C ALA A 251 -16.60 -1.50 6.17
N ALA A 252 -17.56 -1.57 5.23
CA ALA A 252 -18.86 -2.20 5.40
C ALA A 252 -18.88 -3.71 5.10
N ASP A 253 -17.78 -4.30 4.63
CA ASP A 253 -17.68 -5.77 4.48
C ASP A 253 -17.65 -6.41 5.87
N GLU A 254 -18.72 -7.05 6.32
CA GLU A 254 -18.82 -7.61 7.66
C GLU A 254 -18.16 -8.99 7.78
N ASP A 255 -18.05 -9.73 6.67
CA ASP A 255 -17.67 -11.15 6.69
C ASP A 255 -16.15 -11.36 6.63
N ALA A 256 -15.37 -10.32 6.25
CA ALA A 256 -13.91 -10.38 6.11
C ALA A 256 -13.38 -11.51 5.20
N GLU A 257 -14.26 -12.15 4.44
CA GLU A 257 -13.90 -13.16 3.45
C GLU A 257 -13.43 -12.51 2.16
N PHE A 258 -14.05 -11.39 1.77
CA PHE A 258 -13.69 -10.69 0.53
C PHE A 258 -12.41 -9.87 0.70
N TYR A 259 -12.29 -9.09 1.77
CA TYR A 259 -11.04 -8.39 2.09
C TYR A 259 -10.23 -9.11 3.15
N ARG A 260 -8.95 -9.40 2.87
CA ARG A 260 -8.06 -10.00 3.88
C ARG A 260 -7.79 -9.00 5.01
N TYR A 261 -7.93 -9.47 6.26
CA TYR A 261 -7.56 -8.69 7.45
C TYR A 261 -6.14 -8.11 7.33
N PRO A 262 -5.91 -6.84 7.72
CA PRO A 262 -6.81 -5.89 8.39
C PRO A 262 -7.37 -4.75 7.50
N ALA A 263 -7.89 -5.04 6.30
CA ALA A 263 -8.37 -4.00 5.38
C ALA A 263 -9.52 -3.12 5.95
N GLN A 264 -10.58 -3.74 6.49
CA GLN A 264 -11.73 -3.02 7.08
C GLN A 264 -11.31 -2.08 8.21
N ARG A 265 -10.45 -2.56 9.11
CA ARG A 265 -9.96 -1.75 10.24
C ARG A 265 -9.23 -0.51 9.74
N ARG A 266 -8.35 -0.67 8.76
CA ARG A 266 -7.63 0.45 8.13
C ARG A 266 -8.56 1.41 7.41
N ALA A 267 -9.56 0.90 6.71
CA ALA A 267 -10.57 1.73 6.06
C ALA A 267 -11.32 2.58 7.10
N ASN A 268 -11.74 2.00 8.22
CA ASN A 268 -12.39 2.72 9.33
C ASN A 268 -11.46 3.77 9.98
N GLU A 269 -10.20 3.41 10.23
CA GLU A 269 -9.18 4.34 10.75
C GLU A 269 -9.05 5.57 9.83
N VAL A 270 -8.96 5.35 8.52
CA VAL A 270 -8.82 6.43 7.52
C VAL A 270 -10.11 7.22 7.34
N LEU A 271 -11.28 6.58 7.36
CA LEU A 271 -12.57 7.29 7.32
C LEU A 271 -12.71 8.25 8.50
N THR A 272 -12.34 7.81 9.70
CA THR A 272 -12.29 8.65 10.91
C THR A 272 -11.35 9.84 10.72
N GLN A 273 -10.15 9.61 10.16
CA GLN A 273 -9.19 10.67 9.84
C GLN A 273 -9.75 11.70 8.84
N LEU A 274 -10.56 11.25 7.88
CA LEU A 274 -11.21 12.10 6.87
C LEU A 274 -12.53 12.73 7.37
N GLY A 275 -12.88 12.57 8.64
CA GLY A 275 -14.04 13.18 9.27
C GLY A 275 -15.38 12.52 8.92
N GLN A 276 -15.38 11.21 8.67
CA GLN A 276 -16.58 10.36 8.60
C GLN A 276 -16.75 9.60 9.92
#